data_AF-A0A182ESM6-F1
#
_entry.id   AF-A0A182ESM6-F1
#
_cell.length_a   1.000
_cell.length_b   1.000
_cell.length_c   1.000
_cell.angle_alpha   90.00
_cell.angle_beta   90.00
_cell.angle_gamma   90.00
#
_symmetry.space_group_name_H-M   'P 1'
#
loop_
_entity.id
_entity.type
_entity.pdbx_description
1 polymer ?
#
loop_
_entity_poly.entity_id
_entity_poly.type
_entity_poly.pdbx_seq_one_letter_code
_entity_poly.pdbx_strand_id
1 'polypeptide(L)'
;RIWSNPPRCRHSAPIYRHLLLIFCIKEYPLFPATLLETNARGYRLEHFSSITHGEFGFSKPKVPYTNGQHEMLTHVLPFTHYDILSSCGPDPDICCQYDFKRLNHFTCPNIAPVPITNLNIHASALKLEKSFQKMSLMQGNNIILSVWGDDFRYVELEEWYQQHNNLILLFDYINKNSKRTRIRFGTLTEYFDALERSNKAKDLTLATLSGDFFPYQCALGDYWTGFYTTRPFYKRQERELHVNF
;
A
#
# COMPACT_ATOMS: atom_id res chain seq x y z
N ARG A 1 15.41 -29.79 27.30
CA ARG A 1 14.90 -28.56 27.94
C ARG A 1 16.04 -27.55 27.82
N ILE A 2 16.05 -26.62 26.89
CA ILE A 2 15.18 -25.45 26.77
C ILE A 2 14.96 -25.18 25.26
N TRP A 3 13.74 -25.38 24.79
CA TRP A 3 13.26 -24.84 23.50
C TRP A 3 12.24 -23.78 23.86
N SER A 4 12.65 -22.51 23.90
CA SER A 4 11.74 -21.37 23.89
C SER A 4 11.68 -20.88 22.44
N ASN A 5 10.59 -21.21 21.74
CA ASN A 5 10.27 -20.62 20.44
C ASN A 5 10.07 -19.11 20.63
N PRO A 6 10.83 -18.24 19.93
CA PRO A 6 10.43 -16.85 19.82
C PRO A 6 9.14 -16.75 19.01
N PRO A 7 8.33 -15.70 19.21
CA PRO A 7 7.08 -15.50 18.47
C PRO A 7 7.40 -15.34 16.99
N ARG A 8 7.14 -16.39 16.20
CA ARG A 8 7.24 -16.30 14.74
C ARG A 8 6.03 -15.53 14.23
N CYS A 9 6.24 -14.53 13.39
CA CYS A 9 5.29 -14.21 12.32
C CYS A 9 5.10 -15.49 11.49
N ARG A 10 4.12 -16.33 11.86
CA ARG A 10 3.65 -17.40 10.98
C ARG A 10 2.84 -16.75 9.88
N HIS A 11 3.52 -16.28 8.84
CA HIS A 11 2.95 -16.30 7.51
C HIS A 11 3.78 -17.34 6.77
N SER A 12 3.22 -18.53 6.64
CA SER A 12 3.70 -19.50 5.67
C SER A 12 3.54 -18.84 4.31
N ALA A 13 4.62 -18.31 3.73
CA ALA A 13 4.63 -17.99 2.32
C ALA A 13 4.40 -19.32 1.57
N PRO A 14 3.22 -19.57 0.99
CA PRO A 14 3.09 -20.70 0.10
C PRO A 14 3.89 -20.32 -1.15
N ILE A 15 4.94 -21.08 -1.41
CA ILE A 15 5.50 -21.14 -2.75
C ILE A 15 4.38 -21.71 -3.62
N TYR A 16 3.89 -20.97 -4.62
CA TYR A 16 3.84 -21.36 -6.04
C TYR A 16 2.96 -20.41 -6.90
N ARG A 17 3.56 -20.05 -8.05
CA ARG A 17 3.00 -19.70 -9.38
C ARG A 17 1.87 -18.67 -9.45
N HIS A 18 2.25 -17.40 -9.61
CA HIS A 18 1.95 -16.64 -10.83
C HIS A 18 3.08 -15.64 -11.10
N LEU A 19 3.77 -15.85 -12.23
CA LEU A 19 4.40 -14.88 -13.12
C LEU A 19 4.40 -13.41 -12.63
N LEU A 20 5.43 -12.99 -11.89
CA LEU A 20 5.98 -11.65 -12.10
C LEU A 20 7.06 -11.79 -13.19
N LEU A 21 6.61 -11.97 -14.43
CA LEU A 21 7.46 -11.70 -15.57
C LEU A 21 7.68 -10.19 -15.56
N ILE A 22 8.85 -9.76 -15.06
CA ILE A 22 9.38 -8.44 -15.41
C ILE A 22 9.76 -8.54 -16.88
N PHE A 23 8.76 -8.37 -17.73
CA PHE A 23 8.99 -7.99 -19.11
C PHE A 23 9.49 -6.55 -19.08
N CYS A 24 10.80 -6.37 -19.18
CA CYS A 24 11.36 -5.11 -19.63
C CYS A 24 11.08 -5.02 -21.15
N ILE A 25 9.81 -4.77 -21.51
CA ILE A 25 9.43 -4.45 -22.89
C ILE A 25 9.87 -3.00 -23.13
N LYS A 26 10.73 -2.83 -24.13
CA LYS A 26 11.52 -1.64 -24.44
C LYS A 26 10.70 -0.41 -24.88
N GLU A 27 9.37 -0.44 -24.83
CA GLU A 27 8.51 0.55 -25.51
C GLU A 27 7.24 1.00 -24.77
N TYR A 28 6.99 0.59 -23.51
CA TYR A 28 5.97 1.29 -22.73
C TYR A 28 6.61 2.50 -22.05
N PRO A 29 6.02 3.72 -22.17
CA PRO A 29 6.49 4.85 -21.38
C PRO A 29 6.42 4.43 -19.92
N LEU A 30 7.58 4.44 -19.24
CA LEU A 30 7.66 4.22 -17.81
C LEU A 30 6.59 5.10 -17.17
N PHE A 31 5.64 4.51 -16.44
CA PHE A 31 4.88 5.31 -15.48
C PHE A 31 5.93 5.99 -14.60
N PRO A 32 6.00 7.33 -14.54
CA PRO A 32 7.06 8.04 -13.81
C PRO A 32 6.87 7.96 -12.29
N ALA A 33 6.06 7.00 -11.83
CA ALA A 33 5.68 6.83 -10.45
C ALA A 33 5.78 5.37 -9.99
N THR A 34 6.18 5.18 -8.73
CA THR A 34 6.24 3.87 -8.08
C THR A 34 5.52 3.89 -6.75
N LEU A 35 4.80 2.79 -6.47
CA LEU A 35 4.20 2.51 -5.17
C LEU A 35 5.07 1.50 -4.43
N LEU A 36 5.55 1.87 -3.25
CA LEU A 36 6.33 1.00 -2.38
C LEU A 36 5.47 0.51 -1.21
N GLU A 37 5.65 -0.76 -0.88
CA GLU A 37 5.03 -1.39 0.27
C GLU A 37 5.59 -0.84 1.61
N THR A 38 4.79 -1.03 2.64
CA THR A 38 4.69 -0.36 3.94
C THR A 38 5.90 -0.34 4.87
N ASN A 39 6.85 -1.25 4.74
CA ASN A 39 7.86 -1.44 5.78
C ASN A 39 9.21 -0.76 5.48
N ALA A 40 9.17 0.30 4.68
CA ALA A 40 10.18 1.35 4.72
C ALA A 40 9.98 2.32 5.90
N ARG A 41 8.90 2.27 6.71
CA ARG A 41 8.62 3.29 7.75
C ARG A 41 9.64 3.34 8.89
N GLY A 42 10.09 2.19 9.41
CA GLY A 42 11.14 2.14 10.44
C GLY A 42 12.46 2.71 9.93
N TYR A 43 12.89 2.25 8.75
CA TYR A 43 14.06 2.78 8.05
C TYR A 43 13.90 4.28 7.69
N ARG A 44 12.72 4.72 7.24
CA ARG A 44 12.38 6.10 6.86
C ARG A 44 12.44 7.05 8.05
N LEU A 45 11.88 6.69 9.19
CA LEU A 45 11.89 7.55 10.38
C LEU A 45 13.31 7.71 10.94
N GLU A 46 14.13 6.67 10.85
CA GLU A 46 15.52 6.69 11.34
C GLU A 46 16.50 7.34 10.35
N HIS A 47 16.33 7.14 9.04
CA HIS A 47 17.32 7.55 8.02
C HIS A 47 16.86 8.74 7.16
N PHE A 48 15.56 9.04 7.10
CA PHE A 48 14.97 10.07 6.23
C PHE A 48 13.98 10.97 6.99
N SER A 49 14.45 11.57 8.09
CA SER A 49 13.67 12.43 9.00
C SER A 49 13.02 13.66 8.33
N SER A 50 13.52 14.08 7.16
CA SER A 50 12.94 15.18 6.37
C SER A 50 11.68 14.79 5.59
N ILE A 51 11.40 13.49 5.43
CA ILE A 51 10.26 12.98 4.66
C ILE A 51 9.09 12.73 5.61
N THR A 52 8.36 13.80 5.90
CA THR A 52 7.13 13.78 6.71
C THR A 52 5.92 13.26 5.94
N HIS A 53 5.99 13.24 4.61
CA HIS A 53 4.90 12.91 3.70
C HIS A 53 5.21 11.59 2.98
N GLY A 54 4.18 10.78 2.70
CA GLY A 54 4.31 9.48 2.03
C GLY A 54 5.03 9.50 0.68
N GLU A 55 5.27 10.68 0.12
CA GLU A 55 5.62 10.94 -1.27
C GLU A 55 6.91 11.74 -1.39
N PHE A 56 7.79 11.33 -2.30
CA PHE A 56 9.07 11.99 -2.56
C PHE A 56 9.58 11.63 -3.96
N GLY A 57 10.45 12.45 -4.53
CA GLY A 57 11.21 12.08 -5.72
C GLY A 57 12.30 11.08 -5.33
N PHE A 58 12.39 9.93 -6.00
CA PHE A 58 13.45 8.95 -5.75
C PHE A 58 14.47 8.95 -6.88
N SER A 59 15.74 9.04 -6.52
CA SER A 59 16.89 9.12 -7.43
C SER A 59 17.85 7.95 -7.21
N LYS A 60 18.43 7.44 -8.29
CA LYS A 60 19.41 6.34 -8.21
C LYS A 60 20.73 6.85 -7.60
N PRO A 61 21.31 6.14 -6.62
CA PRO A 61 22.62 6.49 -6.08
C PRO A 61 23.70 6.20 -7.15
N LYS A 62 24.43 7.25 -7.54
CA LYS A 62 25.54 7.31 -8.52
C LYS A 62 25.15 7.56 -9.99
N VAL A 63 24.74 8.79 -10.29
CA VAL A 63 25.27 9.51 -11.47
C VAL A 63 25.54 10.96 -11.03
N PRO A 64 26.80 11.45 -10.99
CA PRO A 64 27.11 12.78 -10.43
C PRO A 64 26.63 13.99 -11.26
N TYR A 65 25.86 13.77 -12.32
CA TYR A 65 25.58 14.80 -13.35
C TYR A 65 24.18 14.68 -13.97
N THR A 66 23.14 14.48 -13.17
CA THR A 66 21.77 14.50 -13.70
C THR A 66 20.93 15.45 -12.87
N ASN A 67 20.73 16.67 -13.38
CA ASN A 67 19.82 17.69 -12.83
C ASN A 67 18.37 17.17 -12.82
N GLY A 68 18.01 16.28 -11.88
CA GLY A 68 16.65 15.75 -11.73
C GLY A 68 16.13 14.84 -12.87
N GLN A 69 16.90 14.61 -13.94
CA GLN A 69 16.44 13.87 -15.13
C GLN A 69 16.09 12.38 -14.91
N HIS A 70 16.37 11.83 -13.73
CA HIS A 70 16.09 10.43 -13.39
C HIS A 70 15.28 10.29 -12.09
N GLU A 71 14.63 11.35 -11.65
CA GLU A 71 13.74 11.29 -10.49
C GLU A 71 12.43 10.60 -10.85
N MET A 72 12.02 9.67 -10.00
CA MET A 72 10.74 8.98 -10.12
C MET A 72 9.89 9.29 -8.90
N LEU A 73 8.66 9.76 -9.12
CA LEU A 73 7.74 10.07 -8.03
C LEU A 73 7.42 8.78 -7.27
N THR A 74 7.70 8.73 -5.99
CA THR A 74 7.56 7.51 -5.20
C THR A 74 6.59 7.76 -4.06
N HIS A 75 5.53 6.94 -3.98
CA HIS A 75 4.63 6.89 -2.83
C HIS A 75 4.94 5.63 -2.01
N VAL A 76 5.12 5.78 -0.71
CA VAL A 76 5.28 4.69 0.25
C VAL A 76 4.01 4.60 1.07
N LEU A 77 3.36 3.42 1.06
CA LEU A 77 2.17 3.18 1.85
C LEU A 77 2.44 3.45 3.35
N PRO A 78 1.50 4.10 4.08
CA PRO A 78 1.79 4.67 5.40
C PRO A 78 1.72 3.68 6.58
N PHE A 79 1.15 2.49 6.38
CA PHE A 79 0.85 1.54 7.46
C PHE A 79 1.76 0.32 7.41
N THR A 80 1.31 -0.87 7.83
CA THR A 80 2.16 -2.06 8.02
C THR A 80 2.05 -3.10 6.91
N HIS A 81 0.94 -3.12 6.18
CA HIS A 81 0.68 -4.06 5.09
C HIS A 81 -0.11 -3.39 3.94
N TYR A 82 -0.27 -4.07 2.81
CA TYR A 82 -1.11 -3.62 1.69
C TYR A 82 -2.56 -4.13 1.76
N ASP A 83 -2.94 -4.83 2.84
CA ASP A 83 -4.29 -5.36 3.00
C ASP A 83 -5.29 -4.23 3.34
N ILE A 84 -6.59 -4.52 3.22
CA ILE A 84 -7.64 -3.54 3.56
C ILE A 84 -7.51 -3.06 5.02
N LEU A 85 -7.12 -3.95 5.93
CA LEU A 85 -6.97 -3.66 7.35
C LEU A 85 -5.91 -2.58 7.60
N SER A 86 -4.88 -2.54 6.75
CA SER A 86 -3.79 -1.56 6.81
C SER A 86 -3.96 -0.45 5.79
N SER A 87 -5.14 -0.26 5.18
CA SER A 87 -5.29 0.68 4.05
C SER A 87 -6.45 1.67 4.18
N CYS A 88 -7.38 1.47 5.11
CA CYS A 88 -8.47 2.43 5.35
C CYS A 88 -8.08 3.56 6.34
N GLY A 89 -6.96 3.41 7.06
CA GLY A 89 -6.49 4.33 8.08
C GLY A 89 -5.67 3.63 9.17
N PRO A 90 -5.38 4.31 10.30
CA PRO A 90 -4.43 3.82 11.31
C PRO A 90 -4.96 2.69 12.19
N ASP A 91 -6.27 2.44 12.19
CA ASP A 91 -6.92 1.50 13.10
C ASP A 91 -7.39 0.27 12.34
N PRO A 92 -6.68 -0.87 12.45
CA PRO A 92 -7.00 -2.08 11.70
C PRO A 92 -8.33 -2.71 12.14
N ASP A 93 -8.77 -2.50 13.38
CA ASP A 93 -10.06 -3.00 13.86
C ASP A 93 -11.23 -2.25 13.24
N ILE A 94 -11.05 -0.94 13.01
CA ILE A 94 -12.00 -0.14 12.23
C ILE A 94 -11.94 -0.60 10.77
N CYS A 95 -10.77 -0.75 10.17
CA CYS A 95 -10.64 -1.11 8.76
C CYS A 95 -11.18 -2.51 8.44
N CYS A 96 -11.05 -3.46 9.37
CA CYS A 96 -11.58 -4.81 9.21
C CYS A 96 -13.11 -4.81 9.02
N GLN A 97 -13.84 -3.86 9.62
CA GLN A 97 -15.29 -3.73 9.47
C GLN A 97 -15.73 -3.33 8.05
N TYR A 98 -14.79 -2.90 7.20
CA TYR A 98 -15.03 -2.50 5.81
C TYR A 98 -14.43 -3.47 4.79
N ASP A 99 -13.83 -4.58 5.26
CA ASP A 99 -13.55 -5.71 4.40
C ASP A 99 -14.78 -6.64 4.36
N PHE A 100 -15.64 -6.42 3.38
CA PHE A 100 -16.91 -7.16 3.27
C PHE A 100 -16.76 -8.64 2.88
N LYS A 101 -15.57 -9.13 2.48
CA LYS A 101 -15.33 -10.57 2.29
C LYS A 101 -15.30 -11.31 3.63
N ARG A 102 -15.05 -10.57 4.73
CA ARG A 102 -15.10 -11.07 6.10
C ARG A 102 -16.53 -11.16 6.66
N LEU A 103 -17.55 -10.96 5.82
CA LEU A 103 -18.93 -11.29 6.17
C LEU A 103 -19.13 -12.80 6.30
N ASN A 104 -18.41 -13.60 5.50
CA ASN A 104 -18.59 -15.05 5.45
C ASN A 104 -17.30 -15.88 5.20
N HIS A 105 -16.19 -15.28 4.75
CA HIS A 105 -14.97 -16.05 4.47
C HIS A 105 -13.88 -15.94 5.54
N PHE A 106 -13.82 -14.83 6.27
CA PHE A 106 -12.80 -14.58 7.30
C PHE A 106 -13.41 -13.86 8.50
N THR A 107 -12.70 -13.81 9.62
CA THR A 107 -13.13 -13.10 10.82
C THR A 107 -12.31 -11.84 11.07
N CYS A 108 -12.93 -10.86 11.73
CA CYS A 108 -12.22 -9.74 12.34
C CYS A 108 -11.89 -10.08 13.79
N PRO A 109 -10.78 -9.57 14.36
CA PRO A 109 -10.43 -9.83 15.76
C PRO A 109 -11.49 -9.37 16.75
N ASN A 110 -12.12 -8.22 16.47
CA ASN A 110 -13.10 -7.59 17.34
C ASN A 110 -14.49 -7.56 16.70
N ILE A 111 -14.82 -6.48 15.99
CA ILE A 111 -16.15 -6.28 15.40
C ILE A 111 -16.12 -6.78 13.95
N ALA A 112 -16.97 -7.74 13.62
CA ALA A 112 -17.15 -8.23 12.26
C ALA A 112 -17.80 -7.16 11.35
N PRO A 113 -17.51 -7.15 10.04
CA PRO A 113 -18.25 -6.33 9.10
C PRO A 113 -19.74 -6.67 9.14
N VAL A 114 -20.58 -5.69 8.85
CA VAL A 114 -22.02 -5.88 8.68
C VAL A 114 -22.46 -5.26 7.35
N PRO A 115 -23.46 -5.83 6.66
CA PRO A 115 -23.98 -5.23 5.44
C PRO A 115 -24.46 -3.79 5.69
N ILE A 116 -24.17 -2.91 4.74
CA ILE A 116 -24.56 -1.51 4.77
C ILE A 116 -26.04 -1.41 4.39
N THR A 117 -26.80 -0.78 5.27
CA THR A 117 -28.25 -0.60 5.14
C THR A 117 -28.61 0.84 5.49
N ASN A 118 -29.81 1.28 5.12
CA ASN A 118 -30.29 2.62 5.48
C ASN A 118 -30.29 2.90 7.00
N LEU A 119 -30.33 1.86 7.84
CA LEU A 119 -30.32 1.99 9.29
C LEU A 119 -28.91 2.29 9.85
N ASN A 120 -27.86 1.74 9.26
CA ASN A 120 -26.48 1.87 9.76
C ASN A 120 -25.58 2.79 8.92
N ILE A 121 -26.03 3.20 7.72
CA ILE A 121 -25.22 3.93 6.75
C ILE A 121 -24.62 5.22 7.31
N HIS A 122 -25.38 6.00 8.09
CA HIS A 122 -24.89 7.25 8.68
C HIS A 122 -23.70 7.02 9.62
N ALA A 123 -23.86 6.09 10.58
CA ALA A 123 -22.82 5.79 11.56
C ALA A 123 -21.60 5.14 10.90
N SER A 124 -21.84 4.23 9.95
CA SER A 124 -20.78 3.53 9.23
C SER A 124 -19.99 4.47 8.31
N ALA A 125 -20.66 5.33 7.54
CA ALA A 125 -20.02 6.33 6.69
C ALA A 125 -19.18 7.32 7.49
N LEU A 126 -19.71 7.85 8.60
CA LEU A 126 -18.98 8.78 9.46
C LEU A 126 -17.72 8.14 10.07
N LYS A 127 -17.79 6.86 10.45
CA LYS A 127 -16.64 6.12 10.98
C LYS A 127 -15.56 5.92 9.91
N LEU A 128 -15.94 5.51 8.69
CA LEU A 128 -15.02 5.34 7.58
C LEU A 128 -14.37 6.67 7.17
N GLU A 129 -15.18 7.73 7.02
CA GLU A 129 -14.71 9.06 6.67
C GLU A 129 -13.68 9.59 7.68
N LYS A 130 -13.93 9.41 8.99
CA LYS A 130 -12.98 9.78 10.04
C LYS A 130 -11.65 9.02 9.92
N SER A 131 -11.68 7.75 9.53
CA SER A 131 -10.48 6.95 9.30
C SER A 131 -9.63 7.52 8.16
N PHE A 132 -10.27 7.85 7.03
CA PHE A 132 -9.62 8.49 5.90
C PHE A 132 -9.11 9.89 6.23
N GLN A 133 -9.83 10.68 7.02
CA GLN A 133 -9.37 12.00 7.48
C GLN A 133 -8.13 11.88 8.36
N LYS A 134 -8.07 10.90 9.26
CA LYS A 134 -6.85 10.62 10.05
C LYS A 134 -5.68 10.24 9.14
N MET A 135 -5.91 9.39 8.14
CA MET A 135 -4.92 9.00 7.14
C MET A 135 -4.38 10.21 6.37
N SER A 136 -5.27 11.09 5.91
CA SER A 136 -4.94 12.34 5.22
C SER A 136 -4.08 13.26 6.09
N LEU A 137 -4.45 13.44 7.37
CA LEU A 137 -3.69 14.25 8.32
C LEU A 137 -2.29 13.70 8.57
N MET A 138 -2.15 12.37 8.73
CA MET A 138 -0.84 11.74 8.93
C MET A 138 0.06 11.83 7.70
N GLN A 139 -0.51 11.80 6.50
CA GLN A 139 0.24 11.94 5.25
C GLN A 139 0.53 13.39 4.88
N GLY A 140 -0.16 14.37 5.51
CA GLY A 140 -0.06 15.80 5.18
C GLY A 140 -0.69 16.18 3.83
N ASN A 141 -1.51 15.31 3.24
CA ASN A 141 -2.06 15.48 1.90
C ASN A 141 -3.59 15.34 1.87
N ASN A 142 -4.24 16.19 1.07
CA ASN A 142 -5.70 16.17 0.86
C ASN A 142 -6.14 15.12 -0.18
N ILE A 143 -5.19 14.49 -0.85
CA ILE A 143 -5.40 13.40 -1.80
C ILE A 143 -4.74 12.19 -1.18
N ILE A 144 -5.53 11.16 -0.89
CA ILE A 144 -5.04 9.92 -0.27
C ILE A 144 -5.27 8.76 -1.22
N LEU A 145 -4.31 7.84 -1.24
CA LEU A 145 -4.44 6.52 -1.85
C LEU A 145 -4.82 5.52 -0.77
N SER A 146 -5.91 4.79 -0.99
CA SER A 146 -6.29 3.63 -0.20
C SER A 146 -6.33 2.42 -1.13
N VAL A 147 -5.50 1.42 -0.87
CA VAL A 147 -5.53 0.16 -1.62
C VAL A 147 -6.57 -0.76 -1.01
N TRP A 148 -7.42 -1.35 -1.85
CA TRP A 148 -8.58 -2.12 -1.40
C TRP A 148 -8.49 -3.57 -1.89
N GLY A 149 -7.53 -4.31 -1.36
CA GLY A 149 -7.23 -5.67 -1.79
C GLY A 149 -6.43 -6.42 -0.75
N ASP A 150 -5.97 -7.61 -1.15
CA ASP A 150 -5.15 -8.54 -0.37
C ASP A 150 -4.70 -9.67 -1.31
N ASP A 151 -3.98 -10.66 -0.81
CA ASP A 151 -3.60 -11.87 -1.53
C ASP A 151 -4.81 -12.58 -2.17
N PHE A 152 -4.72 -12.82 -3.48
CA PHE A 152 -5.71 -13.57 -4.28
C PHE A 152 -7.17 -13.11 -4.09
N ARG A 153 -7.39 -11.79 -4.09
CA ARG A 153 -8.72 -11.18 -3.97
C ARG A 153 -9.39 -10.98 -5.33
N TYR A 154 -10.70 -10.78 -5.26
CA TYR A 154 -11.65 -10.59 -6.35
C TYR A 154 -11.73 -11.79 -7.31
N VAL A 155 -11.58 -13.00 -6.76
CA VAL A 155 -11.69 -14.26 -7.51
C VAL A 155 -13.15 -14.64 -7.71
N GLU A 156 -13.96 -14.49 -6.67
CA GLU A 156 -15.37 -14.88 -6.69
C GLU A 156 -16.29 -13.69 -7.01
N LEU A 157 -17.34 -13.94 -7.79
CA LEU A 157 -18.33 -12.91 -8.11
C LEU A 157 -19.08 -12.41 -6.86
N GLU A 158 -19.31 -13.31 -5.90
CA GLU A 158 -19.90 -12.96 -4.61
C GLU A 158 -19.07 -11.90 -3.88
N GLU A 159 -17.76 -12.10 -3.79
CA GLU A 159 -16.83 -11.15 -3.17
C GLU A 159 -16.90 -9.78 -3.86
N TRP A 160 -16.95 -9.75 -5.19
CA TRP A 160 -17.08 -8.51 -5.94
C TRP A 160 -18.36 -7.75 -5.53
N TYR A 161 -19.51 -8.42 -5.49
CA TYR A 161 -20.77 -7.81 -5.08
C TYR A 161 -20.76 -7.37 -3.61
N GLN A 162 -20.23 -8.19 -2.71
CA GLN A 162 -20.10 -7.84 -1.30
C GLN A 162 -19.28 -6.56 -1.11
N GLN A 163 -18.13 -6.43 -1.78
CA GLN A 163 -17.30 -5.23 -1.68
C GLN A 163 -17.96 -4.04 -2.35
N HIS A 164 -18.29 -4.17 -3.65
CA HIS A 164 -18.78 -3.08 -4.47
C HIS A 164 -20.10 -2.49 -3.93
N ASN A 165 -21.10 -3.34 -3.65
CA ASN A 165 -22.43 -2.87 -3.29
C ASN A 165 -22.45 -2.18 -1.91
N ASN A 166 -21.61 -2.61 -0.98
CA ASN A 166 -21.52 -1.94 0.32
C ASN A 166 -20.71 -0.64 0.24
N LEU A 167 -19.60 -0.63 -0.51
CA LEU A 167 -18.76 0.56 -0.66
C LEU A 167 -19.46 1.68 -1.42
N ILE A 168 -20.19 1.37 -2.50
CA ILE A 168 -20.86 2.41 -3.30
C ILE A 168 -21.91 3.16 -2.46
N LEU A 169 -22.65 2.45 -1.59
CA LEU A 169 -23.58 3.07 -0.65
C LEU A 169 -22.87 4.03 0.31
N LEU A 170 -21.74 3.61 0.87
CA LEU A 170 -20.93 4.47 1.76
C LEU A 170 -20.40 5.69 1.01
N PHE A 171 -19.90 5.50 -0.21
CA PHE A 171 -19.34 6.58 -1.02
C PHE A 171 -20.39 7.61 -1.39
N ASP A 172 -21.56 7.16 -1.85
CA ASP A 172 -22.69 8.05 -2.18
C ASP A 172 -23.16 8.82 -0.95
N TYR A 173 -23.22 8.17 0.21
CA TYR A 173 -23.57 8.84 1.46
C TYR A 173 -22.55 9.90 1.86
N ILE A 174 -21.26 9.58 1.85
CA ILE A 174 -20.18 10.52 2.18
C ILE A 174 -20.19 11.69 1.20
N ASN A 175 -20.26 11.41 -0.10
CA ASN A 175 -20.24 12.40 -1.16
C ASN A 175 -21.43 13.36 -1.13
N LYS A 176 -22.60 12.91 -0.64
CA LYS A 176 -23.81 13.72 -0.51
C LYS A 176 -23.81 14.56 0.77
N ASN A 177 -23.30 14.03 1.87
CA ASN A 177 -23.46 14.63 3.20
C ASN A 177 -22.19 15.33 3.72
N SER A 178 -21.01 14.98 3.22
CA SER A 178 -19.76 15.63 3.60
C SER A 178 -19.46 16.82 2.69
N LYS A 179 -19.07 17.94 3.31
CA LYS A 179 -18.54 19.11 2.59
C LYS A 179 -17.01 19.05 2.41
N ARG A 180 -16.34 18.12 3.09
CA ARG A 180 -14.87 18.05 3.18
C ARG A 180 -14.27 16.88 2.41
N THR A 181 -15.04 15.82 2.22
CA THR A 181 -14.54 14.56 1.67
C THR A 181 -15.24 14.26 0.35
N ARG A 182 -14.43 13.96 -0.67
CA ARG A 182 -14.90 13.36 -1.92
C ARG A 182 -14.23 12.00 -2.08
N ILE A 183 -15.02 10.97 -2.28
CA ILE A 183 -14.54 9.59 -2.37
C ILE A 183 -15.12 8.90 -3.61
N ARG A 184 -14.32 8.06 -4.24
CA ARG A 184 -14.70 7.25 -5.41
C ARG A 184 -13.72 6.10 -5.55
N PHE A 185 -14.12 5.08 -6.31
CA PHE A 185 -13.14 4.17 -6.89
C PHE A 185 -12.23 4.93 -7.85
N GLY A 186 -10.98 4.50 -7.93
CA GLY A 186 -10.01 5.08 -8.84
C GLY A 186 -8.86 4.14 -9.12
N THR A 187 -8.03 4.55 -10.07
CA THR A 187 -6.81 3.81 -10.46
C THR A 187 -5.57 4.49 -9.89
N LEU A 188 -4.43 3.79 -9.90
CA LEU A 188 -3.14 4.37 -9.52
C LEU A 188 -2.79 5.58 -10.40
N THR A 189 -3.10 5.51 -11.70
CA THR A 189 -2.91 6.62 -12.64
C THR A 189 -3.68 7.86 -12.20
N GLU A 190 -4.98 7.71 -11.91
CA GLU A 190 -5.80 8.85 -11.49
C GLU A 190 -5.32 9.47 -10.17
N TYR A 191 -4.80 8.66 -9.25
CA TYR A 191 -4.21 9.14 -8.00
C TYR A 191 -2.95 9.98 -8.27
N PHE A 192 -1.98 9.47 -9.04
CA PHE A 192 -0.76 10.21 -9.35
C PHE A 192 -1.03 11.46 -10.19
N ASP A 193 -1.97 11.40 -11.14
CA ASP A 193 -2.40 12.58 -11.92
C ASP A 193 -3.06 13.65 -11.04
N ALA A 194 -3.86 13.25 -10.05
CA ALA A 194 -4.47 14.18 -9.11
C ALA A 194 -3.41 14.80 -8.19
N LEU A 195 -2.44 13.99 -7.75
CA LEU A 195 -1.36 14.42 -6.88
C LEU A 195 -0.44 15.42 -7.60
N GLU A 196 0.00 15.12 -8.82
CA GLU A 196 0.86 16.00 -9.61
C GLU A 196 0.16 17.35 -9.87
N ARG A 197 -1.12 17.33 -10.25
CA ARG A 197 -1.93 18.55 -10.40
C ARG A 197 -2.01 19.34 -9.10
N SER A 198 -2.19 18.68 -7.96
CA SER A 198 -2.25 19.36 -6.66
C SER A 198 -0.90 19.96 -6.27
N ASN A 199 0.21 19.29 -6.55
CA ASN A 199 1.56 19.78 -6.23
C ASN A 199 1.91 20.99 -7.10
N LYS A 200 1.63 20.93 -8.40
CA LYS A 200 1.79 22.07 -9.33
C LYS A 200 0.95 23.28 -8.89
N ALA A 201 -0.31 23.07 -8.51
CA ALA A 201 -1.19 24.16 -8.07
C ALA A 201 -0.75 24.83 -6.76
N LYS A 202 -0.01 24.11 -5.90
CA LYS A 202 0.53 24.60 -4.63
C LYS A 202 1.95 25.15 -4.74
N ASP A 203 2.56 25.08 -5.92
CA ASP A 203 4.00 25.31 -6.13
C ASP A 203 4.87 24.50 -5.15
N LEU A 204 4.43 23.26 -4.86
CA LEU A 204 5.07 22.39 -3.87
C LEU A 204 6.18 21.58 -4.53
N THR A 205 7.41 21.83 -4.11
CA THR A 205 8.57 21.00 -4.44
C THR A 205 8.67 19.82 -3.46
N LEU A 206 8.56 18.59 -3.96
CA LEU A 206 8.74 17.40 -3.15
C LEU A 206 10.21 17.21 -2.75
N ALA A 207 10.44 16.57 -1.60
CA ALA A 207 11.79 16.19 -1.21
C ALA A 207 12.36 15.14 -2.19
N THR A 208 13.66 15.25 -2.50
CA THR A 208 14.38 14.22 -3.25
C THR A 208 15.09 13.27 -2.29
N LEU A 209 14.98 11.98 -2.56
CA LEU A 209 15.61 10.89 -1.84
C LEU A 209 16.59 10.15 -2.75
N SER A 210 17.73 9.72 -2.22
CA SER A 210 18.67 8.84 -2.90
C SER A 210 19.13 7.73 -1.95
N GLY A 211 19.42 6.55 -2.48
CA GLY A 211 19.82 5.38 -1.69
C GLY A 211 19.08 4.12 -2.10
N ASP A 212 18.88 3.22 -1.15
CA ASP A 212 18.00 2.07 -1.29
C ASP A 212 17.11 1.93 -0.04
N PHE A 213 16.27 0.89 -0.04
CA PHE A 213 15.38 0.55 1.09
C PHE A 213 15.78 -0.79 1.72
N PHE A 214 17.09 -1.11 1.74
CA PHE A 214 17.60 -2.34 2.34
C PHE A 214 18.42 -2.06 3.62
N PRO A 215 18.39 -3.00 4.59
CA PRO A 215 17.56 -4.19 4.66
C PRO A 215 16.12 -3.87 5.11
N TYR A 216 15.16 -4.64 4.59
CA TYR A 216 13.77 -4.56 5.04
C TYR A 216 13.64 -5.06 6.49
N GLN A 217 12.91 -4.30 7.31
CA GLN A 217 12.54 -4.66 8.67
C GLN A 217 11.02 -4.60 8.81
N CYS A 218 10.39 -5.69 9.24
CA CYS A 218 8.94 -5.69 9.46
C CYS A 218 8.57 -4.91 10.73
N ALA A 219 7.27 -4.64 10.93
CA ALA A 219 6.77 -3.90 12.10
C ALA A 219 7.13 -4.52 13.47
N LEU A 220 7.45 -5.81 13.53
CA LEU A 220 7.90 -6.48 14.76
C LEU A 220 9.40 -6.35 15.04
N GLY A 221 10.16 -5.73 14.13
CA GLY A 221 11.60 -5.54 14.25
C GLY A 221 12.45 -6.62 13.58
N ASP A 222 11.83 -7.62 12.94
CA ASP A 222 12.56 -8.70 12.26
C ASP A 222 13.12 -8.24 10.91
N TYR A 223 14.42 -8.42 10.71
CA TYR A 223 15.10 -8.14 9.45
C TYR A 223 14.99 -9.31 8.47
N TRP A 224 14.56 -9.01 7.25
CA TRP A 224 14.37 -10.00 6.21
C TRP A 224 15.65 -10.17 5.38
N THR A 225 16.78 -10.51 6.02
CA THR A 225 18.05 -10.71 5.29
C THR A 225 18.28 -12.17 4.90
N GLY A 226 17.56 -13.12 5.50
CA GLY A 226 17.71 -14.55 5.21
C GLY A 226 17.37 -14.95 3.76
N PHE A 227 16.46 -14.23 3.09
CA PHE A 227 16.10 -14.53 1.70
C PHE A 227 17.21 -14.17 0.69
N TYR A 228 18.23 -13.40 1.11
CA TYR A 228 19.41 -13.13 0.29
C TYR A 228 20.17 -14.42 -0.05
N THR A 229 20.20 -15.40 0.87
CA THR A 229 20.95 -16.66 0.71
C THR A 229 20.06 -17.90 0.59
N THR A 230 18.79 -17.81 0.97
CA THR A 230 17.84 -18.95 0.88
C THR A 230 17.78 -19.53 -0.53
N ARG A 231 17.83 -20.86 -0.64
CA ARG A 231 17.79 -21.60 -1.92
C ARG A 231 18.93 -21.19 -2.89
N PRO A 232 20.22 -21.30 -2.48
CA PRO A 232 21.35 -20.76 -3.24
C PRO A 232 21.56 -21.44 -4.60
N PHE A 233 21.21 -22.72 -4.72
CA PHE A 233 21.26 -23.44 -6.00
C PHE A 233 20.44 -22.72 -7.09
N TYR A 234 19.21 -22.34 -6.78
CA TYR A 234 18.33 -21.68 -7.75
C TYR A 234 18.79 -20.24 -8.05
N LYS A 235 19.36 -19.53 -7.06
CA LYS A 235 19.96 -18.20 -7.31
C LYS A 235 21.15 -18.28 -8.26
N ARG A 236 21.99 -19.32 -8.15
CA ARG A 236 23.08 -19.56 -9.11
C ARG A 236 22.54 -19.93 -10.48
N GLN A 237 21.58 -20.85 -10.53
CA GLN A 237 20.96 -21.28 -11.79
C GLN A 237 20.35 -20.10 -12.57
N GLU A 238 19.71 -19.15 -11.89
CA GLU A 238 19.17 -17.94 -12.51
C GLU A 238 20.27 -17.09 -13.18
N ARG A 239 21.43 -16.92 -12.54
CA ARG A 239 22.58 -16.21 -13.14
C ARG A 239 23.18 -16.96 -14.33
N GLU A 240 23.29 -18.27 -14.25
CA GLU A 240 23.78 -19.10 -15.37
C GLU A 240 22.82 -19.02 -16.57
N LEU A 241 21.50 -19.05 -16.33
CA LEU A 241 20.51 -18.87 -17.39
C LEU A 241 20.58 -17.48 -18.01
N HIS A 242 20.73 -16.43 -17.20
CA HIS A 242 20.79 -15.04 -17.69
C HIS A 242 21.94 -14.78 -18.68
N VAL A 243 23.11 -15.42 -18.48
CA VAL A 243 24.28 -15.25 -19.37
C VAL A 243 24.12 -15.99 -20.70
N ASN A 244 23.27 -17.02 -20.74
CA ASN A 244 23.11 -17.90 -21.89
C ASN A 244 22.01 -17.45 -22.88
N PHE A 245 21.42 -16.27 -22.69
CA PHE A 245 20.47 -15.61 -23.59
C PHE A 245 20.98 -14.23 -23.99
#